data_AF-A0AAV5YIE5-F1
#
_entry.id   AF-A0AAV5YIE5-F1
#
_cell.length_a   1.000
_cell.length_b   1.000
_cell.length_c   1.000
_cell.angle_alpha   90.00
_cell.angle_beta   90.00
_cell.angle_gamma   90.00
#
_symmetry.space_group_name_H-M   'P 1'
#
loop_
_entity.id
_entity.type
_entity.pdbx_description
1 polymer ?
#
loop_
_entity_poly.entity_id
_entity_poly.type
_entity_poly.pdbx_seq_one_letter_code
_entity_poly.pdbx_strand_id
1 'polypeptide(L)'
;FPNAHGAPVHVGDPSVLGIADVSKPDWGDSVGVRPGEVPVFWACGVTPQAVALASKPPFMITHSPGHMFITDLPNHALAAI
;
A
#
# COMPACT_ATOMS: atom_id res chain seq x y z
N PHE A 1 10.58 -6.15 -4.61
CA PHE A 1 10.79 -6.64 -5.97
C PHE A 1 11.93 -7.66 -6.00
N PRO A 2 11.91 -8.61 -6.94
CA PRO A 2 10.80 -8.85 -7.86
C PRO A 2 9.69 -9.73 -7.24
N ASN A 3 9.92 -10.31 -6.06
CA ASN A 3 9.17 -11.48 -5.62
C ASN A 3 7.74 -11.24 -5.08
N ALA A 4 7.32 -10.02 -4.75
CA ALA A 4 6.03 -9.78 -4.07
C ALA A 4 5.39 -8.42 -4.41
N HIS A 5 6.22 -7.40 -4.61
CA HIS A 5 5.82 -6.06 -5.05
C HIS A 5 6.70 -5.63 -6.21
N GLY A 6 6.18 -4.70 -7.03
CA GLY A 6 6.96 -3.99 -8.04
C GLY A 6 8.08 -3.13 -7.45
N ALA A 7 8.75 -2.36 -8.30
CA ALA A 7 9.71 -1.35 -7.86
C ALA A 7 9.02 -0.33 -6.91
N PRO A 8 9.75 0.27 -5.95
CA PRO A 8 9.23 1.40 -5.18
C PRO A 8 8.72 2.49 -6.10
N VAL A 9 7.62 3.14 -5.70
CA VAL A 9 7.11 4.34 -6.40
C VAL A 9 7.83 5.60 -5.92
N HIS A 10 8.39 5.58 -4.71
CA HIS A 10 9.17 6.68 -4.15
C HIS A 10 10.10 6.19 -3.03
N VAL A 11 11.23 6.88 -2.85
CA VAL A 11 12.21 6.64 -1.77
C VAL A 11 12.60 8.01 -1.21
N GLY A 12 12.48 8.20 0.11
CA GLY A 12 12.88 9.43 0.78
C GLY A 12 11.71 10.28 1.24
N ASP A 13 11.75 11.58 0.91
CA ASP A 13 10.87 12.59 1.50
C ASP A 13 9.37 12.34 1.20
N PRO A 14 8.53 12.01 2.21
CA PRO A 14 7.10 11.75 2.03
C PRO A 14 6.32 12.93 1.46
N SER A 15 6.79 14.17 1.66
CA SER A 15 6.08 15.38 1.23
C SER A 15 5.94 15.48 -0.29
N VAL A 16 6.87 14.86 -1.04
CA VAL A 16 6.82 14.76 -2.51
C VAL A 16 5.58 14.00 -2.98
N LEU A 17 5.08 13.07 -2.17
CA LEU A 17 3.84 12.32 -2.41
C LEU A 17 2.60 12.99 -1.78
N GLY A 18 2.75 14.15 -1.15
CA GLY A 18 1.67 14.82 -0.41
C GLY A 18 1.39 14.21 0.97
N ILE A 19 2.28 13.36 1.50
CA ILE A 19 2.13 12.77 2.84
C ILE A 19 2.76 13.74 3.86
N ALA A 20 1.91 14.38 4.66
CA ALA A 20 2.35 15.37 5.65
C ALA A 20 2.95 14.75 6.92
N ASP A 21 2.43 13.58 7.34
CA ASP A 21 2.83 12.91 8.58
C ASP A 21 2.75 11.39 8.42
N VAL A 22 3.90 10.74 8.23
CA VAL A 22 4.01 9.28 8.06
C VAL A 22 3.56 8.50 9.31
N SER A 23 3.47 9.14 10.46
CA SER A 23 2.98 8.50 11.69
C SER A 23 1.46 8.39 11.76
N LYS A 24 0.74 8.98 10.80
CA LYS A 24 -0.73 8.96 10.71
C LYS A 24 -1.17 8.40 9.35
N PRO A 25 -1.07 7.08 9.14
CA PRO A 25 -1.47 6.49 7.87
C PRO A 25 -2.99 6.56 7.68
N ASP A 26 -3.42 6.82 6.43
CA ASP A 26 -4.83 6.78 6.05
C ASP A 26 -5.41 5.35 6.12
N TRP A 27 -4.55 4.33 5.92
CA TRP A 27 -4.90 2.91 5.99
C TRP A 27 -3.87 2.12 6.79
N GLY A 28 -4.36 1.25 7.67
CA GLY A 28 -3.52 0.36 8.49
C GLY A 28 -2.93 1.06 9.71
N ASP A 29 -1.91 0.42 10.28
CA ASP A 29 -1.28 0.87 11.52
C ASP A 29 -0.01 1.68 11.26
N SER A 30 0.24 2.65 12.13
CA SER A 30 1.46 3.45 12.12
C SER A 30 2.67 2.60 12.51
N VAL A 31 3.82 2.89 11.90
CA VAL A 31 5.10 2.27 12.23
C VAL A 31 6.13 3.34 12.63
N GLY A 32 7.00 3.01 13.58
CA GLY A 32 8.09 3.89 13.96
C GLY A 32 9.18 3.94 12.88
N VAL A 33 9.69 5.14 12.57
CA VAL A 33 10.87 5.35 11.71
C VAL A 33 12.04 5.74 12.61
N ARG A 34 13.08 4.90 12.65
CA ARG A 34 14.26 5.12 13.51
C ARG A 34 15.26 6.08 12.86
N PRO A 35 16.15 6.71 13.64
CA PRO A 35 17.22 7.53 13.10
C PRO A 35 18.04 6.76 12.05
N GLY A 36 18.19 7.35 10.85
CA GLY A 36 18.92 6.75 9.73
C GLY A 36 18.07 5.83 8.84
N GLU A 37 16.81 5.55 9.19
CA GLU A 37 15.89 4.83 8.29
C GLU A 37 15.29 5.79 7.26
N VAL A 38 15.16 5.31 6.03
CA VAL A 38 14.59 6.07 4.90
C VAL A 38 13.23 5.47 4.55
N PRO A 39 12.15 6.26 4.56
CA PRO A 39 10.84 5.78 4.10
C PRO A 39 10.88 5.34 2.64
N VAL A 40 10.28 4.19 2.35
CA VAL A 40 10.13 3.66 1.00
C VAL A 40 8.66 3.35 0.77
N PHE A 41 8.15 3.77 -0.38
CA PHE A 41 6.73 3.72 -0.71
C PHE A 41 6.50 2.79 -1.90
N TRP A 42 5.48 1.96 -1.82
CA TRP A 42 5.02 1.07 -2.90
C TRP A 42 3.56 1.33 -3.21
N ALA A 43 3.17 1.11 -4.46
CA ALA A 43 1.75 1.02 -4.83
C ALA A 43 1.09 -0.15 -4.06
N CYS A 44 -0.15 0.05 -3.63
CA CYS A 44 -0.88 -0.90 -2.80
C CYS A 44 -2.23 -1.25 -3.41
N GLY A 45 -2.72 -2.47 -3.16
CA GLY A 45 -4.02 -2.96 -3.61
C GLY A 45 -5.24 -2.21 -3.02
N VAL A 46 -5.03 -1.22 -2.16
CA VAL A 46 -6.11 -0.37 -1.60
C VAL A 46 -6.46 0.82 -2.51
N THR A 47 -5.70 1.11 -3.58
CA THR A 47 -6.03 2.19 -4.54
C THR A 47 -7.47 2.11 -5.07
N PRO A 48 -8.04 0.94 -5.41
CA PRO A 48 -9.45 0.85 -5.81
C PRO A 48 -10.43 1.33 -4.72
N GLN A 49 -10.12 1.14 -3.43
CA GLN A 49 -10.95 1.63 -2.33
C GLN A 49 -10.94 3.16 -2.27
N ALA A 50 -9.77 3.78 -2.43
CA ALA A 50 -9.64 5.23 -2.49
C ALA A 50 -10.42 5.82 -3.69
N VAL A 51 -10.30 5.19 -4.86
CA VAL A 51 -11.06 5.58 -6.06
C VAL A 51 -12.57 5.44 -5.84
N ALA A 52 -13.02 4.39 -5.17
CA ALA A 52 -14.43 4.20 -4.85
C ALA A 52 -14.98 5.31 -3.94
N LEU A 53 -14.25 5.69 -2.90
CA LEU A 53 -14.64 6.78 -2.00
C LEU A 53 -14.74 8.13 -2.75
N ALA A 54 -13.83 8.38 -3.69
CA ALA A 54 -13.84 9.60 -4.49
C ALA A 54 -14.94 9.62 -5.56
N SER A 55 -15.14 8.51 -6.28
CA SER A 55 -16.08 8.40 -7.42
C SER A 55 -17.51 8.05 -7.01
N LYS A 56 -17.72 7.56 -5.78
CA LYS A 56 -19.02 7.24 -5.17
C LYS A 56 -19.89 6.32 -6.04
N PRO A 57 -19.43 5.10 -6.37
CA PRO A 57 -20.29 4.13 -7.04
C PRO A 57 -21.51 3.84 -6.15
N PRO A 58 -22.67 3.46 -6.73
CA PRO A 58 -23.88 3.19 -5.96
C PRO A 58 -23.70 2.04 -4.97
N PHE A 59 -22.77 1.12 -5.23
CA PHE A 59 -22.46 -0.01 -4.37
C PHE A 59 -21.06 -0.56 -4.67
N MET A 60 -20.33 -0.98 -3.62
CA MET A 60 -19.07 -1.71 -3.74
C MET A 60 -18.87 -2.61 -2.50
N ILE A 61 -18.36 -3.82 -2.71
CA ILE A 61 -17.88 -4.71 -1.63
C ILE A 61 -16.37 -4.86 -1.77
N THR A 62 -15.65 -4.71 -0.68
CA THR A 62 -14.19 -4.91 -0.61
C THR A 62 -13.82 -5.66 0.67
N HIS A 63 -12.56 -6.09 0.77
CA HIS A 63 -12.02 -6.57 2.04
C HIS A 63 -11.68 -5.38 2.96
N SER A 64 -11.68 -5.62 4.27
CA SER A 64 -11.13 -4.68 5.26
C SER A 64 -9.60 -4.73 5.24
N PRO A 65 -8.89 -3.61 5.47
CA PRO A 65 -7.44 -3.62 5.62
C PRO A 65 -6.97 -4.69 6.61
N GLY A 66 -5.95 -5.48 6.24
CA GLY A 66 -5.46 -6.59 7.07
C GLY A 66 -6.25 -7.91 6.96
N HIS A 67 -7.42 -7.91 6.31
CA HIS A 67 -8.29 -9.09 6.15
C HIS A 67 -8.35 -9.56 4.69
N MET A 68 -7.20 -9.88 4.11
CA MET A 68 -7.10 -10.29 2.70
C MET A 68 -7.63 -11.72 2.46
N PHE A 69 -7.98 -12.03 1.21
CA PHE A 69 -8.33 -13.38 0.79
C PHE A 69 -7.06 -14.22 0.58
N ILE A 70 -6.92 -15.28 1.38
CA ILE A 70 -5.80 -16.22 1.26
C ILE A 70 -6.08 -17.19 0.11
N THR A 71 -5.17 -17.28 -0.84
CA THR A 71 -5.27 -18.18 -2.00
C THR A 71 -4.36 -19.39 -1.85
N ASP A 72 -4.57 -20.43 -2.65
CA ASP A 72 -3.67 -21.58 -2.75
C ASP A 72 -2.41 -21.31 -3.60
N LEU A 73 -2.31 -20.13 -4.22
CA LEU A 73 -1.17 -19.76 -5.06
C LEU A 73 0.04 -19.39 -4.20
N PRO A 74 1.19 -20.06 -4.36
CA PRO A 74 2.39 -19.68 -3.63
C PRO A 74 2.96 -18.39 -4.20
N ASN A 75 3.46 -17.50 -3.34
CA ASN A 75 3.97 -16.18 -3.73
C ASN A 75 5.06 -16.25 -4.82
N HIS A 76 5.94 -17.26 -4.79
CA HIS A 76 7.00 -17.41 -5.79
C HIS A 76 6.47 -17.74 -7.21
N ALA A 77 5.24 -18.22 -7.34
CA ALA A 77 4.60 -18.43 -8.63
C ALA A 77 4.03 -17.13 -9.25
N LEU A 78 4.03 -16.04 -8.49
CA LEU A 78 3.47 -14.73 -8.88
C LEU A 78 4.54 -13.67 -9.16
N ALA A 79 5.83 -14.02 -9.08
CA ALA A 79 6.92 -13.08 -9.33
C ALA A 79 6.77 -12.44 -10.73
N ALA A 80 6.72 -11.11 -10.77
CA ALA A 80 6.84 -10.38 -12.02
C ALA A 80 8.28 -10.52 -12.51
N ILE A 81 8.43 -11.04 -13.73
CA ILE A 81 9.70 -11.25 -14.45
C ILE A 81 10.60 -10.03 -14.35
#